data_AF-A0A352WGL9-F1
#
_entry.id   AF-A0A352WGL9-F1
#
_cell.length_a   1.000
_cell.length_b   1.000
_cell.length_c   1.000
_cell.angle_alpha   90.00
_cell.angle_beta   90.00
_cell.angle_gamma   90.00
#
_symmetry.space_group_name_H-M   'P 1'
#
loop_
_entity.id
_entity.type
_entity.pdbx_description
1 polymer ?
#
loop_
_entity_poly.entity_id
_entity_poly.type
_entity_poly.pdbx_seq_one_letter_code
_entity_poly.pdbx_strand_id
1 'polypeptide(L)'
;PTKADNFKAKEYLEILEPAFKKMIYNGKGIEINTGSLYRELDFMHPHDDILRLYKELGGEIITVGSDAHDLAHIGYGFKDAEKRLLDFGFRYYCTFRNMKPDFIPIELQL
;
A
#
# COMPACT_ATOMS: atom_id res chain seq x y z
N PRO A 1 5.46 -9.63 20.72
CA PRO A 1 4.17 -8.91 20.64
C PRO A 1 4.34 -7.56 19.96
N THR A 2 3.72 -7.37 18.79
CA THR A 2 3.67 -6.08 18.10
C THR A 2 2.42 -5.32 18.50
N LYS A 3 2.32 -4.04 18.13
CA LYS A 3 1.07 -3.28 18.32
C LYS A 3 -0.10 -3.83 17.50
N ALA A 4 0.12 -4.83 16.64
CA ALA A 4 -0.89 -5.44 15.78
C ALA A 4 -1.34 -6.85 16.20
N ASP A 5 -0.88 -7.39 17.33
CA ASP A 5 -1.17 -8.78 17.73
C ASP A 5 -2.67 -9.15 17.74
N ASN A 6 -3.57 -8.18 17.98
CA ASN A 6 -5.02 -8.40 18.01
C ASN A 6 -5.74 -7.93 16.74
N PHE A 7 -5.03 -7.41 15.75
CA PHE A 7 -5.63 -6.91 14.52
C PHE A 7 -6.03 -8.07 13.60
N LYS A 8 -7.28 -8.04 13.12
CA LYS A 8 -7.81 -9.04 12.18
C LYS A 8 -8.44 -8.34 10.99
N ALA A 9 -7.69 -8.23 9.89
CA ALA A 9 -8.15 -7.59 8.66
C ALA A 9 -9.52 -8.09 8.18
N LYS A 10 -9.78 -9.40 8.33
CA LYS A 10 -11.03 -10.07 7.96
C LYS A 10 -12.30 -9.44 8.56
N GLU A 11 -12.19 -8.86 9.76
CA GLU A 11 -13.33 -8.21 10.44
C GLU A 11 -13.79 -6.93 9.72
N TYR A 12 -12.98 -6.39 8.81
CA TYR A 12 -13.24 -5.12 8.13
C TYR A 12 -13.45 -5.27 6.62
N LEU A 13 -13.23 -6.44 6.02
CA LEU A 13 -13.28 -6.61 4.56
C LEU A 13 -14.67 -6.31 3.99
N GLU A 14 -15.75 -6.67 4.69
CA GLU A 14 -17.13 -6.41 4.27
C GLU A 14 -17.43 -4.92 4.11
N ILE A 15 -16.93 -4.07 5.03
CA ILE A 15 -17.13 -2.62 4.95
C ILE A 15 -16.13 -1.95 3.99
N LEU A 16 -14.95 -2.55 3.78
CA LEU A 16 -13.92 -2.04 2.88
C LEU A 16 -14.26 -2.30 1.41
N GLU A 17 -14.87 -3.43 1.08
CA GLU A 17 -15.24 -3.78 -0.29
C GLU A 17 -16.06 -2.68 -1.01
N PRO A 18 -17.19 -2.19 -0.46
CA PRO A 18 -17.97 -1.13 -1.11
C PRO A 18 -17.20 0.20 -1.18
N ALA A 19 -16.38 0.52 -0.18
CA ALA A 19 -15.53 1.71 -0.19
C ALA A 19 -14.48 1.64 -1.31
N PHE A 20 -13.79 0.51 -1.45
CA PHE A 20 -12.84 0.27 -2.52
C PHE A 20 -13.49 0.29 -3.89
N LYS A 21 -14.64 -0.38 -4.10
CA LYS A 21 -15.37 -0.29 -5.37
C LYS A 21 -15.67 1.17 -5.75
N LYS A 22 -16.12 1.98 -4.79
CA LYS A 22 -16.41 3.40 -5.03
C LYS A 22 -15.13 4.22 -5.30
N MET A 23 -14.06 3.97 -4.56
CA MET A 23 -12.76 4.62 -4.76
C MET A 23 -12.18 4.31 -6.14
N ILE A 24 -12.15 3.03 -6.52
CA ILE A 24 -11.65 2.56 -7.82
C ILE A 24 -12.46 3.18 -8.96
N TYR A 25 -13.80 3.15 -8.88
CA TYR A 25 -14.67 3.80 -9.86
C TYR A 25 -14.38 5.31 -10.02
N ASN A 26 -14.04 5.98 -8.92
CA ASN A 26 -13.70 7.40 -8.91
C ASN A 26 -12.21 7.70 -9.28
N GLY A 27 -11.44 6.70 -9.74
CA GLY A 27 -10.03 6.86 -10.09
C GLY A 27 -9.16 7.20 -8.88
N LYS A 28 -9.46 6.65 -7.69
CA LYS A 28 -8.71 6.85 -6.46
C LYS A 28 -7.85 5.63 -6.13
N GLY A 29 -6.68 5.91 -5.57
CA GLY A 29 -5.74 4.90 -5.10
C GLY A 29 -5.70 4.75 -3.59
N ILE A 30 -4.85 3.85 -3.15
CA ILE A 30 -4.44 3.68 -1.75
C ILE A 30 -2.92 3.80 -1.63
N GLU A 31 -2.44 4.02 -0.41
CA GLU A 31 -1.02 4.08 -0.11
C GLU A 31 -0.55 2.76 0.53
N ILE A 32 0.59 2.25 0.10
CA ILE A 32 1.42 1.38 0.93
C ILE A 32 2.30 2.26 1.81
N ASN A 33 2.00 2.26 3.10
CA ASN A 33 2.71 3.06 4.10
C ASN A 33 3.71 2.17 4.84
N THR A 34 4.99 2.50 4.73
CA THR A 34 6.10 1.77 5.35
C THR A 34 6.46 2.29 6.73
N GLY A 35 5.81 3.36 7.20
CA GLY A 35 6.08 4.00 8.48
C GLY A 35 5.76 3.14 9.69
N SER A 36 4.88 2.15 9.52
CA SER A 36 4.58 1.16 10.54
C SER A 36 5.82 0.32 10.95
N LEU A 37 6.72 0.05 9.99
CA LEU A 37 7.87 -0.83 10.19
C LEU A 37 8.90 -0.30 11.20
N TYR A 38 9.04 1.02 11.34
CA TYR A 38 9.89 1.63 12.37
C TYR A 38 9.11 2.06 13.63
N ARG A 39 7.82 1.70 13.73
CA ARG A 39 6.92 2.03 14.86
C ARG A 39 6.44 0.80 15.64
N GLU A 40 7.19 -0.30 15.56
CA GLU A 40 6.94 -1.57 16.27
C GLU A 40 5.71 -2.34 15.74
N LEU A 41 5.45 -2.24 14.44
CA LEU A 41 4.51 -3.09 13.71
C LEU A 41 5.29 -4.01 12.75
N ASP A 42 4.76 -5.20 12.52
CA ASP A 42 5.36 -6.26 11.69
C ASP A 42 4.90 -6.24 10.22
N PHE A 43 3.97 -5.35 9.86
CA PHE A 43 3.53 -5.16 8.48
C PHE A 43 3.42 -3.69 8.09
N MET A 44 3.59 -3.43 6.79
CA MET A 44 3.24 -2.16 6.15
C MET A 44 1.73 -1.99 6.12
N HIS A 45 1.24 -0.75 6.21
CA HIS A 45 -0.17 -0.48 5.97
C HIS A 45 -0.47 -0.38 4.46
N PRO A 46 -1.67 -0.76 4.01
CA PRO A 46 -2.66 -1.57 4.76
C PRO A 46 -2.15 -3.01 4.94
N HIS A 47 -2.79 -3.82 5.79
CA HIS A 47 -2.47 -5.25 5.92
C HIS A 47 -2.67 -6.02 4.60
N ASP A 48 -1.96 -7.14 4.41
CA ASP A 48 -1.94 -7.95 3.19
C ASP A 48 -3.33 -8.36 2.69
N ASP A 49 -4.21 -8.82 3.57
CA ASP A 49 -5.60 -9.17 3.20
C ASP A 49 -6.38 -7.97 2.63
N ILE A 50 -6.13 -6.75 3.12
CA ILE A 50 -6.77 -5.52 2.62
C ILE A 50 -6.19 -5.15 1.25
N LEU A 51 -4.87 -5.26 1.09
CA LEU A 51 -4.20 -5.03 -0.19
C LEU A 51 -4.67 -6.04 -1.25
N ARG A 52 -4.84 -7.31 -0.86
CA ARG A 52 -5.38 -8.37 -1.72
C ARG A 52 -6.78 -8.04 -2.19
N LEU A 53 -7.67 -7.65 -1.28
CA LEU A 53 -9.04 -7.22 -1.64
C LEU A 53 -9.01 -6.05 -2.64
N TYR A 54 -8.19 -5.03 -2.41
CA TYR A 54 -8.07 -3.90 -3.35
C TYR A 54 -7.63 -4.37 -4.75
N LYS A 55 -6.67 -5.28 -4.84
CA LYS A 55 -6.20 -5.84 -6.11
C LYS A 55 -7.28 -6.70 -6.80
N GLU A 56 -7.95 -7.58 -6.06
CA GLU A 56 -9.02 -8.45 -6.56
C GLU A 56 -10.21 -7.64 -7.12
N LEU A 57 -10.47 -6.46 -6.55
CA LEU A 57 -11.49 -5.53 -7.04
C LEU A 57 -11.04 -4.68 -8.25
N GLY A 58 -9.83 -4.90 -8.77
CA GLY A 58 -9.30 -4.19 -9.95
C GLY A 58 -8.60 -2.87 -9.62
N GLY A 59 -8.20 -2.65 -8.37
CA GLY A 59 -7.42 -1.49 -7.97
C GLY A 59 -5.99 -1.53 -8.52
N GLU A 60 -5.54 -0.44 -9.13
CA GLU A 60 -4.21 -0.32 -9.77
C GLU A 60 -3.40 0.91 -9.28
N ILE A 61 -4.05 1.88 -8.63
CA ILE A 61 -3.40 3.12 -8.19
C ILE A 61 -2.83 2.89 -6.79
N ILE A 62 -1.54 2.57 -6.69
CA ILE A 62 -0.82 2.42 -5.43
C ILE A 62 0.30 3.45 -5.32
N THR A 63 0.26 4.29 -4.28
CA THR A 63 1.38 5.16 -3.90
C THR A 63 2.21 4.48 -2.80
N VAL A 64 3.46 4.92 -2.58
CA VAL A 64 4.30 4.46 -1.46
C VAL A 64 4.76 5.65 -0.64
N GLY A 65 4.64 5.55 0.68
CA GLY A 65 5.00 6.61 1.62
C GLY A 65 5.65 6.07 2.88
N SER A 66 6.69 6.76 3.37
CA SER A 66 7.41 6.37 4.60
C SER A 66 6.86 7.01 5.86
N ASP A 67 5.95 7.99 5.71
CA ASP A 67 5.40 8.79 6.81
C ASP A 67 6.50 9.34 7.75
N ALA A 68 7.65 9.69 7.16
CA ALA A 68 8.85 10.06 7.91
C ALA A 68 8.62 11.37 8.68
N HIS A 69 8.91 11.33 9.99
CA HIS A 69 8.89 12.50 10.86
C HIS A 69 10.31 12.96 11.25
N ASP A 70 11.34 12.33 10.67
CA ASP A 70 12.75 12.67 10.81
C ASP A 70 13.53 12.30 9.54
N LEU A 71 14.79 12.72 9.47
CA LEU A 71 15.65 12.52 8.30
C LEU A 71 16.04 11.05 8.07
N ALA A 72 16.15 10.25 9.14
CA ALA A 72 16.60 8.87 9.04
C ALA A 72 15.56 7.97 8.37
N HIS A 73 14.29 8.35 8.45
CA HIS A 73 13.19 7.54 7.94
C HIS A 73 12.67 7.97 6.55
N ILE A 74 13.25 8.99 5.93
CA ILE A 74 12.88 9.37 4.55
C ILE A 74 13.14 8.18 3.61
N GLY A 75 12.08 7.66 2.99
CA GLY A 75 12.16 6.53 2.08
C GLY A 75 12.39 5.18 2.77
N TYR A 76 12.26 5.12 4.10
CA TYR A 76 12.42 3.89 4.86
C TYR A 76 11.47 2.80 4.35
N GLY A 77 11.97 1.57 4.18
CA GLY A 77 11.16 0.43 3.75
C GLY A 77 10.69 0.45 2.28
N PHE A 78 11.18 1.37 1.43
CA PHE A 78 10.71 1.44 0.04
C PHE A 78 11.06 0.20 -0.79
N LYS A 79 12.20 -0.46 -0.48
CA LYS A 79 12.54 -1.76 -1.10
C LYS A 79 11.61 -2.87 -0.67
N ASP A 80 11.16 -2.86 0.59
CA ASP A 80 10.17 -3.82 1.07
C ASP A 80 8.80 -3.58 0.42
N ALA A 81 8.42 -2.32 0.22
CA ALA A 81 7.22 -1.94 -0.52
C ALA A 81 7.30 -2.34 -2.01
N GLU A 82 8.46 -2.18 -2.65
CA GLU A 82 8.73 -2.67 -4.01
C GLU A 82 8.44 -4.17 -4.13
N LYS A 83 9.09 -4.94 -3.26
CA LYS A 83 8.93 -6.39 -3.22
C LYS A 83 7.48 -6.77 -2.99
N ARG A 84 6.81 -6.12 -2.04
CA ARG A 84 5.39 -6.37 -1.74
C ARG A 84 4.48 -6.06 -2.94
N LEU A 85 4.73 -4.98 -3.67
CA LEU A 85 3.98 -4.69 -4.89
C LEU A 85 4.13 -5.80 -5.94
N LEU A 86 5.36 -6.25 -6.18
CA LEU A 86 5.66 -7.35 -7.10
C LEU A 86 5.00 -8.67 -6.66
N ASP A 87 5.10 -9.02 -5.37
CA ASP A 87 4.50 -10.23 -4.79
C ASP A 87 2.97 -10.26 -4.97
N PHE A 88 2.31 -9.10 -4.95
CA PHE A 88 0.87 -8.95 -5.17
C PHE A 88 0.49 -8.73 -6.66
N GLY A 89 1.45 -8.79 -7.58
CA GLY A 89 1.21 -8.67 -9.01
C GLY A 89 0.91 -7.25 -9.50
N PHE A 90 1.32 -6.23 -8.75
CA PHE A 90 1.36 -4.86 -9.26
C PHE A 90 2.58 -4.66 -10.17
N ARG A 91 2.45 -3.79 -11.17
CA ARG A 91 3.49 -3.54 -12.18
C ARG A 91 4.04 -2.12 -12.13
N TYR A 92 3.44 -1.25 -11.33
CA TYR A 92 3.76 0.16 -11.29
C TYR A 92 3.70 0.70 -9.86
N TYR A 93 4.54 1.67 -9.58
CA TYR A 93 4.24 2.71 -8.60
C TYR A 93 3.36 3.77 -9.25
N CYS A 94 2.44 4.35 -8.49
CA CYS A 94 1.78 5.58 -8.87
C CYS A 94 2.40 6.76 -8.11
N THR A 95 2.81 7.80 -8.84
CA THR A 95 3.11 9.12 -8.29
C THR A 95 2.07 10.12 -8.77
N PHE A 96 2.05 11.33 -8.20
CA PHE A 96 1.13 12.37 -8.62
C PHE A 96 1.87 13.68 -8.90
N ARG A 97 1.56 14.29 -10.05
CA ARG A 97 2.01 15.63 -10.40
C ARG A 97 0.82 16.47 -10.84
N ASN A 98 0.59 17.62 -10.21
CA ASN A 98 -0.57 18.47 -10.48
C ASN A 98 -1.90 17.69 -10.43
N MET A 99 -2.04 16.81 -9.42
CA MET A 99 -3.19 15.91 -9.24
C MET A 99 -3.45 14.92 -10.39
N LYS A 100 -2.47 14.72 -11.29
CA LYS A 100 -2.51 13.71 -12.35
C LYS A 100 -1.64 12.52 -11.94
N PRO A 101 -2.16 11.28 -12.03
CA PRO A 101 -1.38 10.08 -11.74
C PRO A 101 -0.33 9.86 -12.83
N ASP A 102 0.85 9.43 -12.42
CA ASP A 102 1.93 8.98 -13.30
C ASP A 102 2.39 7.59 -12.84
N PHE A 103 2.38 6.63 -13.76
CA PHE A 103 2.62 5.21 -13.46
C PHE A 103 4.06 4.84 -13.85
N ILE A 104 4.89 4.60 -12.84
CA ILE A 104 6.30 4.28 -12.99
C ILE A 104 6.46 2.77 -12.91
N PRO A 105 6.94 2.09 -13.98
CA PRO A 105 7.14 0.64 -13.97
C PRO A 105 8.05 0.19 -12.82
N ILE A 106 7.69 -0.94 -12.20
CA ILE A 106 8.59 -1.65 -11.28
C ILE A 106 9.45 -2.57 -12.14
N GLU A 107 10.75 -2.31 -12.19
CA GLU A 107 11.67 -3.16 -12.94
C GLU A 107 11.89 -4.48 -12.20
N LEU A 108 11.70 -5.61 -12.89
CA LEU A 108 12.13 -6.90 -12.39
C LEU A 108 13.67 -6.93 -12.42
N GLN A 109 14.31 -6.91 -11.25
CA GLN A 109 15.71 -7.27 -11.16
C GLN A 109 15.83 -8.78 -11.45
N LEU A 110 16.26 -9.11 -12.68
CA LEU A 110 16.63 -10.48 -13.09
C LEU A 110 17.95 -10.92 -12.45
#